data_AF-A0A1V4KWJ3-F1
#
_entry.id   AF-A0A1V4KWJ3-F1
#
_cell.length_a   1.000
_cell.length_b   1.000
_cell.length_c   1.000
_cell.angle_alpha   90.00
_cell.angle_beta   90.00
_cell.angle_gamma   90.00
#
_symmetry.space_group_name_H-M   'P 1'
#
loop_
_entity.id
_entity.type
_entity.pdbx_description
1 polymer ?
#
loop_
_entity_poly.entity_id
_entity_poly.type
_entity_poly.pdbx_seq_one_letter_code
_entity_poly.pdbx_strand_id
1 'polypeptide(L)'
;MSHESLGCYGIRPDLVNESWSCSRCSANAWAAECCLCNLRGGALQMTTDGRWVHIICAIAVPEARFLNVIERQPVDISAIPEQRWKLVGVLYL
;
A
#
# COMPACT_ATOMS: atom_id res chain seq x y z
N MET A 1 12.62 -6.48 -4.31
CA MET A 1 11.46 -6.34 -5.22
C MET A 1 12.01 -6.29 -6.64
N SER A 2 11.38 -6.93 -7.63
CA SER A 2 11.81 -6.82 -9.03
C SER A 2 11.59 -5.39 -9.55
N HIS A 3 12.38 -4.95 -10.55
CA HIS A 3 12.33 -3.59 -11.10
C HIS A 3 10.93 -3.20 -11.62
N GLU A 4 10.15 -4.15 -12.13
CA GLU A 4 8.78 -3.91 -12.62
C GLU A 4 7.79 -3.55 -11.50
N SER A 5 8.06 -3.97 -10.26
CA SER A 5 7.18 -3.69 -9.11
C SER A 5 7.27 -2.23 -8.64
N LEU A 6 8.36 -1.53 -8.97
CA LEU A 6 8.63 -0.15 -8.52
C LEU A 6 7.70 0.86 -9.17
N GLY A 7 7.41 0.66 -10.46
CA GLY A 7 6.44 1.46 -11.20
C GLY A 7 5.02 1.32 -10.65
N CYS A 8 4.65 0.13 -10.13
CA CYS A 8 3.38 -0.09 -9.42
C CYS A 8 3.37 0.49 -8.01
N TYR A 9 4.54 0.69 -7.39
CA TYR A 9 4.68 1.29 -6.08
C TYR A 9 4.70 2.83 -6.11
N GLY A 10 4.85 3.43 -7.29
CA GLY A 10 4.96 4.89 -7.46
C GLY A 10 6.40 5.41 -7.41
N ILE A 11 7.38 4.52 -7.59
CA ILE A 11 8.79 4.90 -7.69
C ILE A 11 9.15 5.05 -9.16
N ARG A 12 9.78 6.18 -9.47
CA ARG A 12 10.30 6.42 -10.81
C ARG A 12 11.63 5.64 -10.99
N PRO A 13 11.84 4.94 -12.12
CA PRO A 13 13.02 4.08 -12.31
C PRO A 13 14.35 4.83 -12.17
N ASP A 14 14.39 6.12 -12.52
CA ASP A 14 15.57 7.00 -12.42
C ASP A 14 16.00 7.28 -10.97
N LEU A 15 15.11 7.07 -10.01
CA LEU A 15 15.37 7.31 -8.58
C LEU A 15 15.77 6.03 -7.83
N VAL A 16 15.82 4.89 -8.52
CA VAL A 16 16.15 3.59 -7.93
C VAL A 16 17.66 3.40 -8.00
N ASN A 17 18.30 3.42 -6.84
CA ASN A 17 19.70 3.05 -6.67
C ASN A 17 19.80 1.79 -5.78
N GLU A 18 21.02 1.32 -5.55
CA GLU A 18 21.28 0.13 -4.72
C GLU A 18 20.80 0.26 -3.26
N SER A 19 20.53 1.48 -2.78
CA SER A 19 20.08 1.75 -1.41
C SER A 19 18.57 1.96 -1.28
N TRP A 20 17.79 1.75 -2.35
CA TRP A 20 16.34 1.87 -2.28
C TRP A 20 15.73 0.86 -1.30
N SER A 21 14.79 1.34 -0.48
CA SER A 21 13.97 0.52 0.40
C SER A 21 12.50 0.95 0.30
N CYS A 22 11.57 0.01 0.46
CA CYS A 22 10.14 0.34 0.48
C CYS A 22 9.76 1.03 1.79
N SER A 23 8.64 1.76 1.79
CA SER A 23 8.16 2.54 2.94
C SER A 23 8.10 1.72 4.24
N ARG A 24 7.69 0.44 4.17
CA ARG A 24 7.70 -0.46 5.32
C ARG A 24 9.09 -0.73 5.88
N CYS A 25 10.05 -1.02 5.00
CA CYS A 25 11.44 -1.29 5.40
C CYS A 25 12.10 -0.02 5.94
N SER A 26 11.90 1.13 5.28
CA SER A 26 12.44 2.42 5.73
C SER A 26 11.89 2.85 7.09
N ALA A 27 10.62 2.50 7.39
CA ALA A 27 10.00 2.73 8.69
C ALA A 27 10.32 1.67 9.74
N ASN A 28 11.14 0.66 9.41
CA ASN A 28 11.44 -0.49 10.27
C ASN A 28 10.16 -1.21 10.78
N ALA A 29 9.08 -1.15 10.01
CA ALA A 29 7.74 -1.58 10.39
C ALA A 29 7.49 -3.05 9.98
N TRP A 30 8.33 -3.96 10.44
CA TRP A 30 8.32 -5.37 10.04
C TRP A 30 7.01 -6.09 10.33
N ALA A 31 6.30 -5.66 11.38
CA ALA A 31 5.00 -6.18 11.80
C ALA A 31 3.81 -5.44 11.17
N ALA A 32 4.04 -4.50 10.24
CA ALA A 32 2.96 -3.81 9.55
C ALA A 32 2.09 -4.79 8.75
N GLU A 33 0.78 -4.71 8.98
CA GLU A 33 -0.25 -5.49 8.30
C GLU A 33 -1.20 -4.56 7.55
N CYS A 34 -1.73 -5.02 6.42
CA CYS A 34 -2.71 -4.27 5.66
C CYS A 34 -4.01 -4.15 6.46
N CYS A 35 -4.57 -2.95 6.57
CA CYS A 35 -5.82 -2.70 7.28
C CYS A 35 -7.07 -3.11 6.49
N LEU A 36 -6.92 -3.63 5.26
CA LEU A 36 -8.02 -4.03 4.37
C LEU A 36 -8.04 -5.53 4.03
N CYS A 37 -7.04 -6.30 4.43
CA CYS A 37 -6.99 -7.74 4.17
C CYS A 37 -6.17 -8.49 5.25
N ASN A 38 -6.18 -9.82 5.21
CA ASN A 38 -5.45 -10.66 6.18
C ASN A 38 -4.12 -11.20 5.61
N LEU A 39 -3.65 -10.67 4.47
CA LEU A 39 -2.40 -11.12 3.85
C LEU A 39 -1.20 -10.39 4.46
N ARG A 40 -0.11 -11.14 4.67
CA ARG A 40 1.16 -10.61 5.17
C ARG A 40 2.13 -10.29 4.03
N GLY A 41 3.10 -9.42 4.30
CA GLY A 41 4.13 -9.07 3.33
C GLY A 41 3.64 -8.11 2.25
N GLY A 42 4.23 -8.18 1.06
CA GLY A 42 3.82 -7.37 -0.10
C GLY A 42 4.24 -5.90 -0.04
N ALA A 43 3.65 -5.11 -0.93
CA ALA A 43 3.96 -3.70 -1.12
C ALA A 43 2.93 -2.83 -0.38
N LEU A 44 3.36 -2.22 0.72
CA LEU A 44 2.53 -1.50 1.67
C LEU A 44 2.85 0.00 1.65
N GLN A 45 1.82 0.84 1.70
CA GLN A 45 1.95 2.29 1.95
C GLN A 45 1.23 2.69 3.23
N MET A 46 1.68 3.79 3.81
CA MET A 46 1.07 4.35 5.01
C MET A 46 -0.19 5.14 4.65
N THR A 47 -1.21 4.99 5.48
CA THR A 47 -2.48 5.70 5.33
C THR A 47 -2.40 7.07 6.02
N THR A 48 -3.36 7.95 5.71
CA THR A 48 -3.46 9.28 6.33
C THR A 48 -3.68 9.23 7.84
N ASP A 49 -4.19 8.11 8.36
CA ASP A 49 -4.44 7.87 9.79
C ASP A 49 -3.38 6.95 10.45
N GLY A 50 -2.24 6.73 9.80
CA GLY A 50 -1.08 6.04 10.39
C GLY A 50 -1.14 4.51 10.36
N ARG A 51 -2.10 3.92 9.65
CA ARG A 51 -2.16 2.48 9.38
C ARG A 51 -1.40 2.14 8.10
N TRP A 52 -1.40 0.86 7.74
CA TRP A 52 -0.76 0.35 6.53
C TRP A 52 -1.78 -0.28 5.61
N VAL A 53 -1.62 -0.11 4.30
CA VAL A 53 -2.49 -0.71 3.30
C VAL A 53 -1.67 -1.18 2.11
N HIS A 54 -2.03 -2.33 1.54
CA HIS A 54 -1.38 -2.77 0.30
C HIS A 54 -1.73 -1.82 -0.84
N ILE A 55 -0.78 -1.55 -1.72
CA ILE A 55 -1.04 -0.81 -2.97
C ILE A 55 -2.20 -1.44 -3.74
N ILE A 56 -2.21 -2.77 -3.87
CA ILE A 56 -3.27 -3.47 -4.63
C ILE A 56 -4.63 -3.40 -3.92
N CYS A 57 -4.67 -3.43 -2.59
CA CYS A 57 -5.92 -3.25 -1.83
C CYS A 57 -6.45 -1.82 -1.99
N ALA A 58 -5.58 -0.81 -1.97
CA ALA A 58 -5.95 0.58 -2.21
C ALA A 58 -6.42 0.82 -3.66
N ILE A 59 -5.92 0.08 -4.64
CA ILE A 59 -6.42 0.12 -6.03
C ILE A 59 -7.80 -0.55 -6.14
N ALA A 60 -8.00 -1.66 -5.43
CA ALA A 60 -9.20 -2.48 -5.57
C ALA A 60 -10.41 -1.97 -4.77
N VAL A 61 -10.20 -1.11 -3.76
CA VAL A 61 -11.28 -0.48 -2.99
C VAL A 61 -11.53 0.93 -3.54
N PRO A 62 -12.66 1.20 -4.23
CA PRO A 62 -12.91 2.48 -4.89
C PRO A 62 -12.92 3.70 -3.96
N GLU A 63 -13.27 3.49 -2.69
CA GLU A 63 -13.30 4.52 -1.67
C GLU A 63 -11.90 4.88 -1.13
N ALA A 64 -10.89 4.05 -1.36
CA ALA A 64 -9.50 4.36 -1.03
C ALA A 64 -8.89 5.31 -2.07
N ARG A 65 -8.10 6.29 -1.63
CA ARG A 65 -7.54 7.32 -2.52
C ARG A 65 -6.06 7.55 -2.25
N PHE A 66 -5.26 7.55 -3.31
CA PHE A 66 -3.88 8.05 -3.23
C PHE A 66 -3.91 9.58 -3.26
N LEU A 67 -3.38 10.24 -2.22
CA LEU A 67 -3.32 11.71 -2.22
C LEU A 67 -2.30 12.23 -3.24
N ASN A 68 -1.17 11.54 -3.42
CA ASN A 68 -0.33 11.67 -4.60
C ASN A 68 -0.46 10.42 -5.46
N VAL A 69 -1.08 10.53 -6.64
CA VAL A 69 -1.31 9.39 -7.54
C VAL A 69 -0.04 8.90 -8.24
N ILE A 70 0.98 9.75 -8.37
CA ILE A 70 2.26 9.40 -9.00
C ILE A 70 3.10 8.58 -8.02
N GLU A 71 3.26 9.10 -6.80
CA GLU A 71 4.04 8.43 -5.74
C GLU A 71 3.23 7.35 -5.00
N ARG A 72 1.92 7.30 -5.24
CA ARG A 72 0.94 6.42 -4.59
C ARG A 72 0.98 6.48 -3.05
N GLN A 73 1.18 7.68 -2.49
CA GLN A 73 1.19 7.89 -1.04
C GLN A 73 0.83 9.34 -0.64
N PRO A 74 0.39 9.57 0.61
CA PRO A 74 -0.23 8.59 1.50
C PRO A 74 -1.58 8.12 0.94
N VAL A 75 -2.15 7.07 1.54
CA VAL A 75 -3.47 6.56 1.15
C VAL A 75 -4.55 7.05 2.13
N ASP A 76 -5.51 7.82 1.62
CA ASP A 76 -6.71 8.15 2.37
C ASP A 76 -7.73 7.02 2.30
N ILE A 77 -8.16 6.57 3.48
CA ILE A 77 -9.13 5.48 3.66
C ILE A 77 -10.32 5.90 4.53
N SER A 78 -10.45 7.19 4.82
CA SER A 78 -11.53 7.74 5.65
C SER A 78 -12.93 7.50 5.07
N ALA A 79 -13.03 7.37 3.74
CA ALA A 79 -14.28 7.11 3.04
C ALA A 79 -14.69 5.62 3.02
N ILE A 80 -13.82 4.70 3.46
CA ILE A 80 -14.15 3.26 3.46
C ILE A 80 -15.06 2.98 4.67
N PRO A 81 -16.29 2.45 4.47
CA PRO A 81 -17.15 2.08 5.58
C PRO A 81 -16.50 0.99 6.44
N GLU A 82 -16.58 1.11 7.77
CA GLU A 82 -15.95 0.18 8.74
C GLU A 82 -16.31 -1.29 8.50
N GLN A 83 -17.54 -1.55 8.01
CA GLN A 83 -18.02 -2.88 7.65
C GLN A 83 -17.16 -3.58 6.59
N ARG A 84 -16.44 -2.83 5.75
CA ARG A 84 -15.55 -3.39 4.72
C ARG A 84 -14.15 -3.72 5.23
N TRP A 85 -13.78 -3.30 6.44
CA TRP A 85 -12.39 -3.31 6.91
C TRP A 85 -11.84 -4.72 7.21
N LYS A 86 -12.67 -5.76 7.06
CA LYS A 86 -12.25 -7.17 7.19
C LYS A 86 -12.95 -8.12 6.20
N LEU A 87 -13.63 -7.60 5.17
CA LEU A 87 -14.47 -8.42 4.28
C LEU A 87 -13.79 -8.93 3.00
N VAL A 88 -12.53 -8.60 2.73
CA VAL A 88 -11.94 -8.92 1.41
C VAL A 88 -11.01 -10.13 1.51
N GLY A 89 -11.62 -11.28 1.83
CA GLY A 89 -11.02 -12.60 1.61
C GLY A 89 -11.05 -13.07 0.16
N VAL A 90 -11.50 -12.23 -0.78
CA VAL A 90 -11.82 -12.61 -2.17
C VAL A 90 -11.51 -11.46 -3.13
N LEU A 91 -10.25 -11.04 -3.25
CA LEU A 91 -9.85 -10.35 -4.47
C LEU A 91 -9.25 -11.29 -5.52
N TYR A 92 -8.64 -12.43 -5.17
CA TYR A 92 -8.30 -13.49 -6.13
C TYR A 92 -8.11 -14.87 -5.46
N LEU A 93 -9.21 -15.58 -5.19
CA LEU A 93 -9.32 -17.03 -5.34
C LEU A 93 -10.68 -17.34 -5.95
#